data_AF-A0A839Q5J2-F1
#
_entry.id   AF-A0A839Q5J2-F1
#
_cell.length_a   1.000
_cell.length_b   1.000
_cell.length_c   1.000
_cell.angle_alpha   90.00
_cell.angle_beta   90.00
_cell.angle_gamma   90.00
#
_symmetry.space_group_name_H-M   'P 1'
#
loop_
_entity.id
_entity.type
_entity.pdbx_description
1 polymer ?
#
loop_
_entity_poly.entity_id
_entity_poly.type
_entity_poly.pdbx_seq_one_letter_code
_entity_poly.pdbx_strand_id
1 'polypeptide(L)'
;MTSSNPLSDDVGWRTTLSDDDQTAIRDLISAARSADGVAPVGDQVLRELGQPRTRHLVAVRDGAIRGYLNLAPADGDAAAMAELVVHPDARRRGIGAAMIRAALADGGPATRVWAHGNLEPARATAAALNLVAVRELLQMQRTLADLPPTPSVDGVRFATYGGPDDDAEVLRVNNAAFSWHPEQGGWTEAEIAERRDEPWFDPDGFFLAFDADSGALLGFHWTKVHSASLGEVYVVGVDPAAQGRGLGAALTLTGLHHLADRLGGPGRDADVMLYVEADNTAAVKTYRRLGFDVVNSDVAYATETAAHL
;
A
#
# COMPACT_ATOMS: atom_id res chain seq x y z
N MET A 1 -54.43 9.47 2.44
CA MET A 1 -53.20 9.32 3.24
C MET A 1 -52.44 8.13 2.68
N THR A 2 -51.65 8.39 1.65
CA THR A 2 -50.73 7.41 1.04
C THR A 2 -49.36 7.71 1.62
N SER A 3 -48.89 6.85 2.53
CA SER A 3 -47.51 6.90 3.02
C SER A 3 -46.57 6.52 1.87
N SER A 4 -46.05 7.53 1.20
CA SER A 4 -44.84 7.45 0.39
C SER A 4 -43.69 7.05 1.33
N ASN A 5 -43.02 5.93 1.03
CA ASN A 5 -41.82 5.50 1.73
C ASN A 5 -40.67 6.43 1.33
N PRO A 6 -40.17 7.33 2.20
CA PRO A 6 -38.96 8.09 1.89
C PRO A 6 -37.75 7.22 2.27
N LEU A 7 -36.62 7.36 1.57
CA LEU A 7 -35.30 6.80 1.90
C LEU A 7 -34.93 5.43 1.29
N SER A 8 -35.08 5.24 -0.02
CA SER A 8 -34.16 4.33 -0.73
C SER A 8 -32.92 5.14 -1.13
N ASP A 9 -31.77 4.81 -0.55
CA ASP A 9 -30.50 5.30 -1.08
C ASP A 9 -30.34 4.79 -2.52
N ASP A 10 -30.06 5.68 -3.49
CA ASP A 10 -29.82 5.27 -4.88
C ASP A 10 -28.34 4.90 -5.02
N VAL A 11 -28.06 3.60 -5.12
CA VAL A 11 -26.71 3.05 -5.25
C VAL A 11 -26.56 2.52 -6.67
N GLY A 12 -25.74 3.20 -7.48
CA GLY A 12 -25.63 2.91 -8.91
C GLY A 12 -24.20 2.80 -9.42
N TRP A 13 -23.93 1.79 -10.24
CA TRP A 13 -22.66 1.63 -10.95
C TRP A 13 -22.52 2.64 -12.09
N ARG A 14 -21.30 3.13 -12.29
CA ARG A 14 -20.89 4.06 -13.33
C ARG A 14 -19.56 3.60 -13.91
N THR A 15 -19.42 3.70 -15.23
CA THR A 15 -18.17 3.41 -15.96
C THR A 15 -17.30 4.65 -16.14
N THR A 16 -17.89 5.84 -16.03
CA THR A 16 -17.21 7.13 -16.06
C THR A 16 -17.86 8.08 -15.05
N LEU A 17 -17.11 9.07 -14.58
CA LEU A 17 -17.57 10.10 -13.64
C LEU A 17 -17.52 11.48 -14.30
N SER A 18 -18.57 12.28 -14.10
CA SER A 18 -18.55 13.69 -14.50
C SER A 18 -17.54 14.48 -13.65
N ASP A 19 -17.07 15.63 -14.13
CA ASP A 19 -16.16 16.49 -13.36
C ASP A 19 -16.77 16.92 -12.00
N ASP A 20 -18.09 17.13 -11.97
CA ASP A 20 -18.85 17.43 -10.76
C ASP A 20 -18.84 16.24 -9.79
N ASP A 21 -19.06 15.01 -10.28
CA ASP A 21 -18.99 13.81 -9.44
C ASP A 21 -17.57 13.60 -8.90
N GLN A 22 -16.54 13.75 -9.74
CA GLN A 22 -15.16 13.59 -9.31
C GLN A 22 -14.79 14.60 -8.22
N THR A 23 -15.24 15.85 -8.36
CA THR A 23 -15.05 16.89 -7.34
C THR A 23 -15.76 16.52 -6.04
N ALA A 24 -17.04 16.14 -6.10
CA ALA A 24 -17.81 15.72 -4.93
C ALA A 24 -17.22 14.46 -4.23
N ILE A 25 -16.66 13.52 -4.98
CA ILE A 25 -15.98 12.34 -4.44
C ILE A 25 -14.67 12.73 -3.74
N ARG A 26 -13.88 13.65 -4.31
CA ARG A 26 -12.66 14.17 -3.64
C ARG A 26 -13.01 14.88 -2.34
N ASP A 27 -14.07 15.68 -2.33
CA ASP A 27 -14.57 16.36 -1.12
C ASP A 27 -15.03 15.34 -0.05
N LEU A 28 -15.75 14.29 -0.47
CA LEU A 28 -16.14 13.18 0.40
C LEU A 28 -14.93 12.47 1.04
N ILE A 29 -13.92 12.14 0.23
CA ILE A 29 -12.68 11.49 0.69
C ILE A 29 -11.94 12.40 1.68
N SER A 30 -11.85 13.69 1.38
CA SER A 30 -11.23 14.70 2.25
C SER A 30 -11.95 14.84 3.59
N ALA A 31 -13.30 14.88 3.58
CA ALA A 31 -14.11 14.95 4.79
C ALA A 31 -13.95 13.70 5.66
N ALA A 32 -13.95 12.51 5.06
CA ALA A 32 -13.71 11.27 5.78
C ALA A 32 -12.29 11.20 6.36
N ARG A 33 -11.26 11.56 5.60
CA ARG A 33 -9.88 11.64 6.09
C ARG A 33 -9.73 12.59 7.28
N SER A 34 -10.39 13.74 7.22
CA SER A 34 -10.37 14.73 8.30
C SER A 34 -11.03 14.20 9.57
N ALA A 35 -12.09 13.39 9.44
CA ALA A 35 -12.79 12.79 10.57
C ALA A 35 -12.07 11.57 11.16
N ASP A 36 -11.43 10.76 10.31
CA ASP A 36 -10.87 9.46 10.70
C ASP A 36 -9.36 9.49 10.97
N GLY A 37 -8.66 10.54 10.52
CA GLY A 37 -7.20 10.65 10.61
C GLY A 37 -6.44 9.79 9.59
N VAL A 38 -7.14 8.95 8.82
CA VAL A 38 -6.58 8.03 7.80
C VAL A 38 -7.29 8.27 6.47
N ALA A 39 -6.56 8.23 5.36
CA ALA A 39 -7.18 8.30 4.04
C ALA A 39 -8.04 7.04 3.80
N PRO A 40 -9.33 7.18 3.44
CA PRO A 40 -10.24 6.03 3.33
C PRO A 40 -10.07 5.22 2.05
N VAL A 41 -9.26 5.72 1.10
CA VAL A 41 -8.87 5.08 -0.16
C VAL A 41 -7.42 5.45 -0.50
N GLY A 42 -6.72 4.63 -1.26
CA GLY A 42 -5.36 4.84 -1.74
C GLY A 42 -5.26 5.84 -2.90
N ASP A 43 -4.04 6.30 -3.19
CA ASP A 43 -3.78 7.28 -4.25
C ASP A 43 -4.16 6.77 -5.65
N GLN A 44 -4.11 5.45 -5.87
CA GLN A 44 -4.55 4.86 -7.13
C GLN A 44 -6.03 5.16 -7.40
N VAL A 45 -6.89 5.03 -6.39
CA VAL A 45 -8.33 5.33 -6.53
C VAL A 45 -8.56 6.77 -6.97
N LEU A 46 -7.79 7.72 -6.44
CA LEU A 46 -7.87 9.13 -6.83
C LEU A 46 -7.43 9.36 -8.29
N ARG A 47 -6.39 8.65 -8.76
CA ARG A 47 -5.95 8.69 -10.16
C ARG A 47 -6.98 8.08 -11.12
N GLU A 48 -7.70 7.05 -10.67
CA GLU A 48 -8.70 6.36 -11.47
C GLU A 48 -10.03 7.13 -11.62
N LEU A 49 -10.28 8.19 -10.84
CA LEU A 49 -11.53 8.97 -10.93
C LEU A 49 -11.82 9.53 -12.34
N GLY A 50 -10.76 9.86 -13.10
CA GLY A 50 -10.86 10.39 -14.45
C GLY A 50 -10.61 9.35 -15.55
N GLN A 51 -10.47 8.07 -15.20
CA GLN A 51 -10.02 7.02 -16.11
C GLN A 51 -11.08 5.91 -16.25
N PRO A 52 -11.32 5.35 -17.45
CA PRO A 52 -12.32 4.31 -17.66
C PRO A 52 -11.82 2.89 -17.33
N ARG A 53 -10.79 2.75 -16.47
CA ARG A 53 -10.13 1.46 -16.18
C ARG A 53 -10.71 0.72 -14.97
N THR A 54 -11.40 1.44 -14.09
CA THR A 54 -12.05 0.88 -12.91
C THR A 54 -13.55 1.13 -12.95
N ARG A 55 -14.29 0.48 -12.07
CA ARG A 55 -15.73 0.70 -11.93
C ARG A 55 -16.01 1.56 -10.71
N HIS A 56 -17.00 2.43 -10.83
CA HIS A 56 -17.37 3.36 -9.76
C HIS A 56 -18.78 3.08 -9.28
N LEU A 57 -18.97 2.96 -7.98
CA LEU A 57 -20.29 2.83 -7.36
C LEU A 57 -20.55 4.06 -6.49
N VAL A 58 -21.64 4.76 -6.78
CA VAL A 58 -21.99 6.01 -6.11
C VAL A 58 -23.31 5.81 -5.36
N ALA A 59 -23.32 6.18 -4.08
CA ALA A 59 -24.54 6.24 -3.27
C ALA A 59 -24.99 7.70 -3.14
N VAL A 60 -26.15 8.03 -3.74
CA VAL A 60 -26.74 9.37 -3.70
C VAL A 60 -27.91 9.41 -2.74
N ARG A 61 -27.95 10.44 -1.90
CA ARG A 61 -29.06 10.70 -0.99
C ARG A 61 -29.25 12.20 -0.80
N ASP A 62 -30.50 12.65 -0.86
CA ASP A 62 -30.88 14.05 -0.75
C ASP A 62 -30.12 14.95 -1.76
N GLY A 63 -29.91 14.43 -2.97
CA GLY A 63 -29.20 15.12 -4.06
C GLY A 63 -27.68 15.21 -3.91
N ALA A 64 -27.08 14.55 -2.90
CA ALA A 64 -25.64 14.58 -2.65
C ALA A 64 -25.02 13.16 -2.63
N ILE A 65 -23.78 13.05 -3.07
CA ILE A 65 -22.99 11.82 -2.94
C ILE A 65 -22.68 11.59 -1.46
N ARG A 66 -23.16 10.48 -0.90
CA ARG A 66 -22.95 10.08 0.50
C ARG A 66 -22.05 8.86 0.66
N GLY A 67 -21.79 8.15 -0.41
CA GLY A 67 -20.84 7.04 -0.44
C GLY A 67 -20.23 6.88 -1.81
N TYR A 68 -18.99 6.45 -1.84
CA TYR A 68 -18.23 6.14 -3.04
C TYR A 68 -17.49 4.82 -2.84
N LEU A 69 -17.47 3.98 -3.87
CA LEU A 69 -16.65 2.78 -3.95
C LEU A 69 -16.00 2.70 -5.32
N ASN A 70 -14.71 2.43 -5.31
CA ASN A 70 -13.94 2.03 -6.49
C ASN A 70 -13.83 0.50 -6.51
N LEU A 71 -14.01 -0.11 -7.67
CA LEU A 71 -13.73 -1.52 -7.89
C LEU A 71 -12.71 -1.64 -9.03
N ALA A 72 -11.48 -1.98 -8.66
CA ALA A 72 -10.44 -2.39 -9.60
C ALA A 72 -10.70 -3.83 -10.06
N PRO A 73 -10.61 -4.12 -11.36
CA PRO A 73 -10.82 -5.46 -11.88
C PRO A 73 -9.72 -6.41 -11.38
N ALA A 74 -10.00 -7.72 -11.43
CA ALA A 74 -8.96 -8.73 -11.28
C ALA A 74 -7.94 -8.62 -12.41
N ASP A 75 -6.67 -8.85 -12.11
CA ASP A 75 -5.57 -8.81 -13.08
C ASP A 75 -4.61 -9.99 -12.84
N GLY A 76 -4.49 -10.88 -13.84
CA GLY A 76 -3.78 -12.14 -13.69
C GLY A 76 -4.26 -12.95 -12.48
N ASP A 77 -3.36 -13.19 -11.53
CA ASP A 77 -3.63 -13.91 -10.27
C ASP A 77 -4.17 -13.00 -9.15
N ALA A 78 -4.21 -11.68 -9.36
CA ALA A 78 -4.74 -10.72 -8.38
C ALA A 78 -6.27 -10.65 -8.42
N ALA A 79 -6.90 -10.80 -7.27
CA ALA A 79 -8.35 -10.66 -7.14
C ALA A 79 -8.81 -9.20 -7.32
N ALA A 80 -10.07 -9.02 -7.75
CA ALA A 80 -10.69 -7.70 -7.79
C ALA A 80 -10.64 -7.02 -6.41
N MET A 81 -10.35 -5.73 -6.39
CA MET A 81 -10.16 -4.96 -5.15
C MET A 81 -11.16 -3.82 -5.07
N ALA A 82 -11.91 -3.77 -3.97
CA ALA A 82 -12.85 -2.70 -3.67
C ALA A 82 -12.30 -1.81 -2.55
N GLU A 83 -12.34 -0.49 -2.77
CA GLU A 83 -12.06 0.51 -1.74
C GLU A 83 -13.27 1.43 -1.62
N LEU A 84 -13.72 1.71 -0.39
CA LEU A 84 -14.95 2.46 -0.18
C LEU A 84 -14.87 3.50 0.95
N VAL A 85 -15.68 4.54 0.78
CA VAL A 85 -15.86 5.58 1.77
C VAL A 85 -17.35 5.92 1.91
N VAL A 86 -17.79 6.14 3.14
CA VAL A 86 -19.12 6.70 3.46
C VAL A 86 -18.91 8.00 4.21
N HIS A 87 -19.63 9.04 3.80
CA HIS A 87 -19.56 10.38 4.41
C HIS A 87 -19.78 10.26 5.93
N PRO A 88 -18.97 10.91 6.78
CA PRO A 88 -19.09 10.81 8.24
C PRO A 88 -20.54 10.96 8.75
N ASP A 89 -21.25 12.01 8.30
CA ASP A 89 -22.65 12.27 8.69
C ASP A 89 -23.69 11.28 8.14
N ALA A 90 -23.31 10.45 7.16
CA ALA A 90 -24.16 9.45 6.53
C ALA A 90 -23.87 8.01 7.03
N ARG A 91 -22.92 7.84 7.96
CA ARG A 91 -22.59 6.54 8.55
C ARG A 91 -23.77 5.96 9.33
N ARG A 92 -23.72 4.64 9.54
CA ARG A 92 -24.73 3.86 10.30
C ARG A 92 -26.13 3.87 9.69
N ARG A 93 -26.25 4.18 8.39
CA ARG A 93 -27.51 4.16 7.61
C ARG A 93 -27.61 2.97 6.63
N GLY A 94 -26.65 2.05 6.65
CA GLY A 94 -26.62 0.87 5.77
C GLY A 94 -25.89 1.06 4.43
N ILE A 95 -25.52 2.29 4.07
CA ILE A 95 -24.84 2.63 2.79
C ILE A 95 -23.60 1.76 2.56
N GLY A 96 -22.64 1.74 3.49
CA GLY A 96 -21.40 0.96 3.33
C GLY A 96 -21.66 -0.53 3.15
N ALA A 97 -22.62 -1.09 3.88
CA ALA A 97 -23.00 -2.49 3.76
C ALA A 97 -23.67 -2.80 2.40
N ALA A 98 -24.49 -1.88 1.87
CA ALA A 98 -25.09 -2.01 0.55
C ALA A 98 -24.02 -1.97 -0.55
N MET A 99 -23.06 -1.05 -0.44
CA MET A 99 -21.97 -0.89 -1.42
C MET A 99 -21.02 -2.08 -1.43
N ILE A 100 -20.63 -2.61 -0.26
CA ILE A 100 -19.79 -3.81 -0.18
C ILE A 100 -20.49 -5.01 -0.82
N ARG A 101 -21.78 -5.24 -0.53
CA ARG A 101 -22.53 -6.33 -1.17
C ARG A 101 -22.58 -6.20 -2.70
N ALA A 102 -22.75 -4.98 -3.20
CA ALA A 102 -22.73 -4.72 -4.64
C ALA A 102 -21.35 -5.01 -5.25
N ALA A 103 -20.26 -4.60 -4.59
CA ALA A 103 -18.90 -4.92 -5.02
C ALA A 103 -18.62 -6.43 -5.04
N LEU A 104 -18.98 -7.16 -3.99
CA LEU A 104 -18.79 -8.62 -3.91
C LEU A 104 -19.57 -9.37 -5.00
N ALA A 105 -20.80 -8.92 -5.30
CA ALA A 105 -21.61 -9.50 -6.36
C ALA A 105 -21.01 -9.26 -7.77
N ASP A 106 -20.30 -8.16 -7.94
CA ASP A 106 -19.82 -7.68 -9.23
C ASP A 106 -18.37 -8.10 -9.55
N GLY A 107 -17.48 -8.07 -8.56
CA GLY A 107 -16.08 -8.50 -8.71
C GLY A 107 -15.87 -10.01 -8.60
N GLY A 108 -16.90 -10.77 -8.18
CA GLY A 108 -16.87 -12.22 -8.07
C GLY A 108 -16.33 -12.76 -6.72
N PRO A 109 -16.22 -14.09 -6.57
CA PRO A 109 -16.00 -14.75 -5.27
C PRO A 109 -14.67 -14.41 -4.57
N ALA A 110 -13.65 -14.03 -5.34
CA ALA A 110 -12.34 -13.67 -4.80
C ALA A 110 -12.24 -12.20 -4.39
N THR A 111 -13.27 -11.38 -4.65
CA THR A 111 -13.25 -9.93 -4.40
C THR A 111 -12.84 -9.61 -2.97
N ARG A 112 -11.92 -8.68 -2.85
CA ARG A 112 -11.44 -8.17 -1.57
C ARG A 112 -11.93 -6.74 -1.36
N VAL A 113 -12.12 -6.37 -0.10
CA VAL A 113 -12.49 -5.03 0.33
C VAL A 113 -11.38 -4.51 1.23
N TRP A 114 -10.71 -3.44 0.80
CA TRP A 114 -9.60 -2.85 1.55
C TRP A 114 -10.12 -1.94 2.66
N ALA A 115 -9.54 -2.06 3.85
CA ALA A 115 -9.81 -1.24 5.01
C ALA A 115 -8.53 -0.54 5.47
N HIS A 116 -8.29 0.67 4.95
CA HIS A 116 -7.17 1.50 5.38
C HIS A 116 -7.23 1.80 6.87
N GLY A 117 -6.14 1.50 7.58
CA GLY A 117 -5.99 1.57 9.02
C GLY A 117 -6.90 0.66 9.85
N ASN A 118 -7.65 -0.24 9.19
CA ASN A 118 -8.48 -1.24 9.81
C ASN A 118 -9.33 -0.69 10.97
N LEU A 119 -9.94 0.48 10.76
CA LEU A 119 -10.64 1.23 11.80
C LEU A 119 -11.84 0.47 12.38
N GLU A 120 -12.26 0.81 13.61
CA GLU A 120 -13.40 0.15 14.28
C GLU A 120 -14.67 0.07 13.41
N PRO A 121 -15.09 1.13 12.68
CA PRO A 121 -16.26 1.03 11.79
C PRO A 121 -16.08 0.02 10.64
N ALA A 122 -14.87 -0.10 10.10
CA ALA A 122 -14.56 -1.07 9.04
C ALA A 122 -14.64 -2.50 9.58
N ARG A 123 -14.00 -2.78 10.73
CA ARG A 123 -14.08 -4.08 11.42
C ARG A 123 -15.51 -4.48 11.75
N ALA A 124 -16.30 -3.55 12.29
CA ALA A 124 -17.69 -3.80 12.63
C ALA A 124 -18.54 -4.08 11.37
N THR A 125 -18.27 -3.38 10.27
CA THR A 125 -18.99 -3.60 8.99
C THR A 125 -18.60 -4.93 8.37
N ALA A 126 -17.30 -5.28 8.36
CA ALA A 126 -16.81 -6.57 7.89
C ALA A 126 -17.44 -7.73 8.68
N ALA A 127 -17.43 -7.64 10.02
CA ALA A 127 -18.07 -8.63 10.87
C ALA A 127 -19.58 -8.75 10.61
N ALA A 128 -20.30 -7.63 10.45
CA ALA A 128 -21.73 -7.63 10.13
C ALA A 128 -22.06 -8.23 8.74
N LEU A 129 -21.06 -8.34 7.86
CA LEU A 129 -21.15 -8.94 6.54
C LEU A 129 -20.52 -10.34 6.46
N ASN A 130 -20.06 -10.89 7.60
CA ASN A 130 -19.33 -12.16 7.68
C ASN A 130 -18.10 -12.22 6.76
N LEU A 131 -17.37 -11.09 6.67
CA LEU A 131 -16.10 -11.03 5.96
C LEU A 131 -14.95 -11.34 6.92
N VAL A 132 -13.94 -12.03 6.40
CA VAL A 132 -12.74 -12.43 7.13
C VAL A 132 -11.52 -11.68 6.58
N ALA A 133 -10.56 -11.36 7.45
CA ALA A 133 -9.30 -10.77 7.04
C ALA A 133 -8.46 -11.82 6.31
N VAL A 134 -8.06 -11.52 5.07
CA VAL A 134 -7.29 -12.44 4.21
C VAL A 134 -5.90 -11.91 3.84
N ARG A 135 -5.63 -10.64 4.10
CA ARG A 135 -4.33 -9.98 3.95
C ARG A 135 -4.26 -8.86 4.98
N GLU A 136 -3.11 -8.68 5.60
CA GLU A 136 -2.84 -7.58 6.52
C GLU A 136 -1.49 -6.96 6.17
N LEU A 137 -1.51 -5.69 5.79
CA LEU A 137 -0.34 -4.89 5.45
C LEU A 137 -0.06 -3.94 6.60
N LEU A 138 1.05 -4.17 7.30
CA LEU A 138 1.48 -3.34 8.42
C LEU A 138 2.23 -2.13 7.89
N GLN A 139 1.81 -0.94 8.32
CA GLN A 139 2.63 0.26 8.22
C GLN A 139 3.46 0.38 9.48
N MET A 140 4.78 0.38 9.33
CA MET A 140 5.68 0.61 10.44
C MET A 140 6.43 1.92 10.27
N GLN A 141 6.72 2.59 11.38
CA GLN A 141 7.42 3.86 11.38
C GLN A 141 8.43 3.93 12.52
N ARG A 142 9.47 4.74 12.33
CA ARG A 142 10.35 5.20 13.39
C ARG A 142 10.90 6.58 13.08
N THR A 143 11.41 7.24 14.11
CA THR A 143 12.27 8.42 13.93
C THR A 143 13.59 8.03 13.27
N LEU A 144 14.11 8.92 12.43
CA LEU A 144 15.46 8.88 11.87
C LEU A 144 16.54 9.35 12.87
N ALA A 145 16.16 9.75 14.09
CA ALA A 145 17.11 9.99 15.18
C ALA A 145 17.66 8.67 15.74
N ASP A 146 18.86 8.75 16.33
CA ASP A 146 19.51 7.67 17.07
C ASP A 146 19.54 6.33 16.31
N LEU A 147 19.89 6.37 15.02
CA LEU A 147 20.05 5.18 14.21
C LEU A 147 21.19 4.29 14.75
N PRO A 148 21.00 2.96 14.83
CA PRO A 148 22.10 2.03 15.04
C PRO A 148 23.17 2.17 13.94
N PRO A 149 24.45 1.89 14.22
CA PRO A 149 25.47 1.88 13.17
C PRO A 149 25.18 0.77 12.15
N THR A 150 25.48 1.04 10.87
CA THR A 150 25.35 0.03 9.81
C THR A 150 26.33 -1.12 10.05
N PRO A 151 25.85 -2.37 10.18
CA PRO A 151 26.73 -3.51 10.36
C PRO A 151 27.52 -3.80 9.07
N SER A 152 28.81 -4.12 9.21
CA SER A 152 29.59 -4.68 8.12
C SER A 152 29.16 -6.12 7.85
N VAL A 153 29.08 -6.50 6.58
CA VAL A 153 28.82 -7.89 6.16
C VAL A 153 30.03 -8.38 5.38
N ASP A 154 30.66 -9.46 5.86
CA ASP A 154 31.86 -9.99 5.25
C ASP A 154 31.63 -10.43 3.80
N GLY A 155 32.58 -10.08 2.93
CA GLY A 155 32.53 -10.40 1.50
C GLY A 155 31.47 -9.62 0.72
N VAL A 156 30.99 -8.49 1.24
CA VAL A 156 29.96 -7.67 0.59
C VAL A 156 30.48 -6.26 0.32
N ARG A 157 30.26 -5.79 -0.91
CA ARG A 157 30.52 -4.42 -1.34
C ARG A 157 29.19 -3.70 -1.58
N PHE A 158 29.00 -2.56 -0.93
CA PHE A 158 27.86 -1.68 -1.19
C PHE A 158 28.20 -0.64 -2.26
N ALA A 159 27.23 -0.32 -3.12
CA ALA A 159 27.27 0.79 -4.05
C ALA A 159 25.86 1.37 -4.23
N THR A 160 25.75 2.55 -4.83
CA THR A 160 24.47 3.07 -5.33
C THR A 160 24.20 2.56 -6.74
N TYR A 161 22.94 2.64 -7.16
CA TYR A 161 22.48 2.27 -8.49
C TYR A 161 23.18 3.14 -9.56
N GLY A 162 23.84 2.49 -10.51
CA GLY A 162 24.64 3.12 -11.55
C GLY A 162 23.88 3.49 -12.81
N GLY A 163 22.64 3.02 -12.97
CA GLY A 163 21.81 3.24 -14.16
C GLY A 163 21.25 1.93 -14.73
N PRO A 164 20.59 1.99 -15.90
CA PRO A 164 19.85 0.86 -16.48
C PRO A 164 20.65 -0.42 -16.67
N ASP A 165 21.98 -0.37 -16.69
CA ASP A 165 22.84 -1.56 -16.75
C ASP A 165 22.70 -2.45 -15.49
N ASP A 166 22.25 -1.90 -14.35
CA ASP A 166 21.97 -2.65 -13.12
C ASP A 166 20.56 -3.29 -13.12
N ASP A 167 19.64 -2.86 -14.01
CA ASP A 167 18.22 -3.25 -13.98
C ASP A 167 18.04 -4.77 -14.05
N ALA A 168 18.83 -5.46 -14.88
CA ALA A 168 18.72 -6.91 -15.05
C ALA A 168 18.97 -7.67 -13.74
N GLU A 169 19.98 -7.28 -12.97
CA GLU A 169 20.28 -7.91 -11.68
C GLU A 169 19.28 -7.48 -10.60
N VAL A 170 18.86 -6.21 -10.59
CA VAL A 170 17.81 -5.71 -9.68
C VAL A 170 16.51 -6.49 -9.87
N LEU A 171 16.07 -6.66 -11.13
CA LEU A 171 14.87 -7.42 -11.47
C LEU A 171 15.01 -8.90 -11.09
N ARG A 172 16.18 -9.52 -11.33
CA ARG A 172 16.44 -10.90 -10.92
C ARG A 172 16.28 -11.08 -9.41
N VAL A 173 16.92 -10.22 -8.62
CA VAL A 173 16.86 -10.28 -7.16
C VAL A 173 15.46 -9.94 -6.64
N ASN A 174 14.80 -8.94 -7.22
CA ASN A 174 13.42 -8.57 -6.88
C ASN A 174 12.48 -9.76 -7.08
N ASN A 175 12.48 -10.33 -8.27
CA ASN A 175 11.56 -11.41 -8.62
C ASN A 175 11.85 -12.68 -7.84
N ALA A 176 13.11 -12.92 -7.43
CA ALA A 176 13.44 -14.01 -6.52
C ALA A 176 12.94 -13.76 -5.09
N ALA A 177 13.24 -12.59 -4.52
CA ALA A 177 12.87 -12.21 -3.15
C ALA A 177 11.35 -12.11 -2.94
N PHE A 178 10.63 -11.68 -3.99
CA PHE A 178 9.19 -11.43 -3.99
C PHE A 178 8.40 -12.39 -4.89
N SER A 179 8.94 -13.56 -5.19
CA SER A 179 8.31 -14.59 -6.06
C SER A 179 6.88 -14.98 -5.67
N TRP A 180 6.50 -14.80 -4.40
CA TRP A 180 5.18 -15.07 -3.84
C TRP A 180 4.28 -13.83 -3.74
N HIS A 181 4.82 -12.63 -3.95
CA HIS A 181 4.12 -11.37 -3.69
C HIS A 181 3.28 -10.93 -4.89
N PRO A 182 1.98 -10.64 -4.72
CA PRO A 182 1.07 -10.36 -5.83
C PRO A 182 1.43 -9.09 -6.63
N GLU A 183 1.99 -8.08 -5.98
CA GLU A 183 2.24 -6.75 -6.60
C GLU A 183 3.73 -6.44 -6.81
N GLN A 184 4.62 -7.24 -6.22
CA GLN A 184 6.08 -6.97 -6.18
C GLN A 184 6.87 -8.07 -6.89
N GLY A 185 6.32 -9.27 -7.01
CA GLY A 185 6.85 -10.31 -7.87
C GLY A 185 6.55 -10.03 -9.34
N GLY A 186 7.33 -10.63 -10.23
CA GLY A 186 7.07 -10.60 -11.67
C GLY A 186 7.32 -9.26 -12.35
N TRP A 187 8.06 -8.34 -11.72
CA TRP A 187 8.46 -7.09 -12.36
C TRP A 187 9.29 -7.36 -13.61
N THR A 188 9.07 -6.53 -14.61
CA THR A 188 9.79 -6.48 -15.88
C THR A 188 10.53 -5.15 -16.00
N GLU A 189 11.21 -4.95 -17.13
CA GLU A 189 11.85 -3.68 -17.46
C GLU A 189 10.85 -2.50 -17.47
N ALA A 190 9.57 -2.75 -17.76
CA ALA A 190 8.54 -1.71 -17.75
C ALA A 190 8.28 -1.17 -16.34
N GLU A 191 8.13 -2.05 -15.33
CA GLU A 191 7.81 -1.66 -13.96
C GLU A 191 8.95 -0.87 -13.30
N ILE A 192 10.20 -1.22 -13.59
CA ILE A 192 11.36 -0.47 -13.09
C ILE A 192 11.53 0.85 -13.84
N ALA A 193 11.34 0.88 -15.17
CA ALA A 193 11.42 2.10 -15.95
C ALA A 193 10.37 3.14 -15.50
N GLU A 194 9.12 2.70 -15.29
CA GLU A 194 8.04 3.56 -14.78
C GLU A 194 8.43 4.23 -13.46
N ARG A 195 9.03 3.49 -12.52
CA ARG A 195 9.48 4.02 -11.23
C ARG A 195 10.71 4.91 -11.33
N ARG A 196 11.59 4.67 -12.31
CA ARG A 196 12.73 5.55 -12.59
C ARG A 196 12.32 6.89 -13.19
N ASP A 197 11.19 6.93 -13.88
CA ASP A 197 10.64 8.15 -14.50
C ASP A 197 9.81 9.00 -13.53
N GLU A 198 9.57 8.50 -12.31
CA GLU A 198 8.85 9.23 -11.27
C GLU A 198 9.70 10.39 -10.70
N PRO A 199 9.10 11.56 -10.37
CA PRO A 199 9.83 12.72 -9.86
C PRO A 199 10.55 12.50 -8.52
N TRP A 200 10.18 11.46 -7.77
CA TRP A 200 10.80 11.11 -6.50
C TRP A 200 12.03 10.21 -6.67
N PHE A 201 12.29 9.66 -7.86
CA PHE A 201 13.41 8.77 -8.11
C PHE A 201 14.74 9.48 -7.85
N ASP A 202 15.61 8.80 -7.11
CA ASP A 202 16.96 9.27 -6.80
C ASP A 202 17.91 8.05 -6.85
N PRO A 203 18.85 7.98 -7.82
CA PRO A 203 19.80 6.88 -7.90
C PRO A 203 20.71 6.81 -6.67
N ASP A 204 20.99 7.93 -6.00
CA ASP A 204 21.80 7.97 -4.78
C ASP A 204 21.04 7.44 -3.55
N GLY A 205 19.71 7.32 -3.66
CA GLY A 205 18.83 6.69 -2.68
C GLY A 205 18.55 5.22 -2.96
N PHE A 206 19.20 4.61 -3.95
CA PHE A 206 19.02 3.21 -4.34
C PHE A 206 20.30 2.42 -4.14
N PHE A 207 20.37 1.67 -3.04
CA PHE A 207 21.55 0.93 -2.59
C PHE A 207 21.55 -0.51 -3.06
N LEU A 208 22.69 -0.94 -3.58
CA LEU A 208 22.96 -2.29 -4.09
C LEU A 208 24.05 -2.96 -3.26
N ALA A 209 23.83 -4.21 -2.85
CA ALA A 209 24.80 -5.04 -2.15
C ALA A 209 25.32 -6.14 -3.09
N PHE A 210 26.59 -6.08 -3.42
CA PHE A 210 27.27 -7.03 -4.31
C PHE A 210 28.15 -7.98 -3.53
N ASP A 211 28.23 -9.23 -4.00
CA ASP A 211 29.26 -10.16 -3.58
C ASP A 211 30.63 -9.66 -4.04
N ALA A 212 31.59 -9.58 -3.12
CA ALA A 212 32.90 -8.98 -3.40
C ALA A 212 33.75 -9.81 -4.38
N ASP A 213 33.54 -11.13 -4.42
CA ASP A 213 34.33 -12.06 -5.25
C ASP A 213 33.69 -12.26 -6.63
N SER A 214 32.40 -12.58 -6.67
CA SER A 214 31.69 -12.89 -7.92
C SER A 214 31.11 -11.66 -8.62
N GLY A 215 30.90 -10.55 -7.90
CA GLY A 215 30.23 -9.36 -8.42
C GLY A 215 28.71 -9.52 -8.56
N ALA A 216 28.12 -10.64 -8.15
CA ALA A 216 26.68 -10.87 -8.24
C ALA A 216 25.91 -9.96 -7.27
N LEU A 217 24.71 -9.50 -7.68
CA LEU A 217 23.84 -8.74 -6.78
C LEU A 217 23.21 -9.69 -5.75
N LEU A 218 23.39 -9.37 -4.46
CA LEU A 218 22.88 -10.14 -3.33
C LEU A 218 21.59 -9.56 -2.74
N GLY A 219 21.37 -8.27 -2.94
CA GLY A 219 20.24 -7.55 -2.37
C GLY A 219 20.30 -6.07 -2.67
N PHE A 220 19.19 -5.39 -2.42
CA PHE A 220 19.08 -3.96 -2.61
C PHE A 220 18.14 -3.31 -1.59
N HIS A 221 18.28 -2.00 -1.43
CA HIS A 221 17.35 -1.14 -0.72
C HIS A 221 17.12 0.13 -1.52
N TRP A 222 15.91 0.27 -2.02
CA TRP A 222 15.44 1.48 -2.67
C TRP A 222 14.71 2.34 -1.64
N THR A 223 15.21 3.55 -1.40
CA THR A 223 14.57 4.55 -0.54
C THR A 223 13.70 5.51 -1.35
N LYS A 224 12.71 6.10 -0.71
CA LYS A 224 11.88 7.16 -1.30
C LYS A 224 11.73 8.31 -0.32
N VAL A 225 11.70 9.53 -0.83
CA VAL A 225 11.41 10.73 -0.03
C VAL A 225 10.04 11.27 -0.41
N HIS A 226 9.14 11.35 0.58
CA HIS A 226 7.80 11.90 0.40
C HIS A 226 7.75 13.41 0.65
N SER A 227 8.53 13.89 1.62
CA SER A 227 8.52 15.30 2.03
C SER A 227 9.82 15.69 2.74
N ALA A 228 9.89 16.95 3.19
CA ALA A 228 11.04 17.46 3.94
C ALA A 228 11.31 16.73 5.28
N SER A 229 10.38 15.94 5.79
CA SER A 229 10.50 15.25 7.09
C SER A 229 10.05 13.79 7.06
N LEU A 230 9.84 13.21 5.87
CA LEU A 230 9.37 11.83 5.75
C LEU A 230 10.06 11.09 4.61
N GLY A 231 10.78 10.03 4.96
CA GLY A 231 11.31 9.03 4.05
C GLY A 231 10.54 7.72 4.11
N GLU A 232 10.88 6.81 3.21
CA GLU A 232 10.29 5.48 3.12
C GLU A 232 11.37 4.45 2.76
N VAL A 233 11.32 3.30 3.43
CA VAL A 233 11.94 2.05 2.96
C VAL A 233 11.01 1.52 1.85
N TYR A 234 11.23 1.96 0.62
CA TYR A 234 10.29 1.73 -0.48
C TYR A 234 10.31 0.26 -0.93
N VAL A 235 11.50 -0.28 -1.20
CA VAL A 235 11.67 -1.72 -1.46
C VAL A 235 12.99 -2.21 -0.86
N VAL A 236 12.94 -3.31 -0.11
CA VAL A 236 14.13 -4.04 0.35
C VAL A 236 14.01 -5.49 -0.09
N GLY A 237 14.91 -5.91 -0.98
CA GLY A 237 14.99 -7.28 -1.48
C GLY A 237 16.34 -7.90 -1.14
N VAL A 238 16.33 -9.15 -0.69
CA VAL A 238 17.56 -9.95 -0.54
C VAL A 238 17.35 -11.26 -1.27
N ASP A 239 18.29 -11.60 -2.15
CA ASP A 239 18.29 -12.86 -2.88
C ASP A 239 18.15 -14.02 -1.88
N PRO A 240 17.17 -14.93 -2.04
CA PRO A 240 17.01 -16.11 -1.19
C PRO A 240 18.31 -16.89 -0.95
N ALA A 241 19.20 -16.97 -1.94
CA ALA A 241 20.49 -17.65 -1.80
C ALA A 241 21.50 -16.92 -0.88
N ALA A 242 21.26 -15.63 -0.59
CA ALA A 242 22.09 -14.77 0.23
C ALA A 242 21.46 -14.45 1.61
N GLN A 243 20.25 -14.94 1.89
CA GLN A 243 19.56 -14.71 3.16
C GLN A 243 20.30 -15.33 4.35
N GLY A 244 19.99 -14.85 5.57
CA GLY A 244 20.62 -15.31 6.80
C GLY A 244 22.02 -14.74 7.08
N ARG A 245 22.58 -13.94 6.16
CA ARG A 245 23.91 -13.28 6.30
C ARG A 245 23.87 -11.90 6.98
N GLY A 246 22.70 -11.43 7.41
CA GLY A 246 22.52 -10.08 7.96
C GLY A 246 22.36 -8.96 6.92
N LEU A 247 22.34 -9.30 5.62
CA LEU A 247 22.21 -8.36 4.50
C LEU A 247 20.99 -7.44 4.60
N GLY A 248 19.83 -7.97 4.97
CA GLY A 248 18.60 -7.16 5.08
C GLY A 248 18.76 -6.03 6.09
N ALA A 249 19.31 -6.32 7.28
CA ALA A 249 19.55 -5.30 8.30
C ALA A 249 20.60 -4.27 7.87
N ALA A 250 21.68 -4.72 7.21
CA ALA A 250 22.71 -3.83 6.68
C ALA A 250 22.16 -2.88 5.61
N LEU A 251 21.45 -3.43 4.60
CA LEU A 251 20.79 -2.67 3.54
C LEU A 251 19.78 -1.66 4.10
N THR A 252 18.90 -2.09 5.02
CA THR A 252 17.94 -1.20 5.66
C THR A 252 18.68 -0.04 6.35
N LEU A 253 19.66 -0.32 7.22
CA LEU A 253 20.39 0.72 7.94
C LEU A 253 21.16 1.66 7.02
N THR A 254 21.77 1.17 5.93
CA THR A 254 22.42 2.03 4.92
C THR A 254 21.44 3.06 4.37
N GLY A 255 20.24 2.62 3.96
CA GLY A 255 19.23 3.56 3.45
C GLY A 255 18.63 4.45 4.54
N LEU A 256 18.54 3.98 5.80
CA LEU A 256 18.10 4.84 6.90
C LEU A 256 19.10 5.97 7.17
N HIS A 257 20.40 5.66 7.21
CA HIS A 257 21.44 6.69 7.37
C HIS A 257 21.42 7.68 6.22
N HIS A 258 21.25 7.20 4.98
CA HIS A 258 21.05 8.09 3.84
C HIS A 258 19.85 9.01 4.02
N LEU A 259 18.68 8.48 4.40
CA LEU A 259 17.49 9.30 4.65
C LEU A 259 17.70 10.28 5.82
N ALA A 260 18.40 9.88 6.88
CA ALA A 260 18.73 10.75 8.00
C ALA A 260 19.65 11.89 7.58
N ASP A 261 20.65 11.64 6.73
CA ASP A 261 21.52 12.70 6.20
C ASP A 261 20.77 13.65 5.25
N ARG A 262 19.82 13.10 4.48
CA ARG A 262 19.10 13.84 3.44
C ARG A 262 17.92 14.66 3.98
N LEU A 263 17.26 14.16 5.04
CA LEU A 263 16.07 14.77 5.65
C LEU A 263 16.35 15.41 7.00
N GLY A 264 17.31 14.85 7.74
CA GLY A 264 17.72 15.32 9.05
C GLY A 264 18.54 16.60 8.99
N GLY A 265 18.68 17.22 10.15
CA GLY A 265 19.46 18.44 10.37
C GLY A 265 19.20 18.97 11.78
N PRO A 266 20.03 19.91 12.28
CA PRO A 266 19.83 20.47 13.61
C PRO A 266 18.42 21.04 13.77
N GLY A 267 17.64 20.48 14.70
CA GLY A 267 16.26 20.90 14.98
C GLY A 267 15.20 20.43 13.99
N ARG A 268 15.50 19.46 13.12
CA ARG A 268 14.54 18.83 12.20
C ARG A 268 14.30 17.38 12.59
N ASP A 269 13.14 17.12 13.18
CA ASP A 269 12.65 15.76 13.37
C ASP A 269 12.17 15.23 12.02
N ALA A 270 12.69 14.07 11.63
CA ALA A 270 12.30 13.37 10.42
C ALA A 270 12.03 11.91 10.76
N ASP A 271 11.05 11.35 10.06
CA ASP A 271 10.63 9.97 10.23
C ASP A 271 10.86 9.16 8.96
N VAL A 272 10.85 7.84 9.13
CA VAL A 272 10.86 6.87 8.04
C VAL A 272 9.74 5.88 8.25
N MET A 273 8.99 5.60 7.18
CA MET A 273 7.94 4.58 7.16
C MET A 273 8.29 3.41 6.24
N LEU A 274 7.55 2.32 6.40
CA LEU A 274 7.58 1.17 5.50
C LEU A 274 6.24 0.45 5.53
N TYR A 275 5.98 -0.34 4.50
CA TYR A 275 4.88 -1.29 4.46
C TYR A 275 5.43 -2.72 4.41
N VAL A 276 4.81 -3.64 5.16
CA VAL A 276 5.23 -5.05 5.20
C VAL A 276 4.03 -5.95 5.46
N GLU A 277 3.93 -7.06 4.73
CA GLU A 277 2.92 -8.09 4.99
C GLU A 277 3.07 -8.66 6.41
N ALA A 278 1.96 -8.76 7.15
CA ALA A 278 1.97 -9.18 8.54
C ALA A 278 2.49 -10.62 8.74
N ASP A 279 2.28 -11.48 7.74
CA ASP A 279 2.76 -12.87 7.73
C ASP A 279 4.25 -13.01 7.36
N ASN A 280 4.89 -11.94 6.85
CA ASN A 280 6.33 -11.86 6.68
C ASN A 280 7.03 -11.60 8.04
N THR A 281 6.90 -12.58 8.93
CA THR A 281 7.39 -12.49 10.31
C THR A 281 8.91 -12.26 10.39
N ALA A 282 9.68 -12.65 9.37
CA ALA A 282 11.11 -12.40 9.28
C ALA A 282 11.43 -10.91 9.05
N ALA A 283 10.76 -10.27 8.10
CA ALA A 283 10.90 -8.84 7.84
C ALA A 283 10.39 -8.02 9.04
N VAL A 284 9.21 -8.34 9.57
CA VAL A 284 8.64 -7.67 10.76
C VAL A 284 9.59 -7.74 11.96
N LYS A 285 10.21 -8.91 12.22
CA LYS A 285 11.22 -9.03 13.29
C LYS A 285 12.47 -8.19 13.02
N THR A 286 12.90 -8.09 11.77
CA THR A 286 14.03 -7.25 11.37
C THR A 286 13.71 -5.79 11.65
N TYR A 287 12.57 -5.29 11.18
CA TYR A 287 12.17 -3.90 11.38
C TYR A 287 11.98 -3.54 12.86
N ARG A 288 11.35 -4.41 13.67
CA ARG A 288 11.24 -4.20 15.13
C ARG A 288 12.61 -4.08 15.81
N ARG A 289 13.57 -4.93 15.45
CA ARG A 289 14.95 -4.83 15.99
C ARG A 289 15.65 -3.55 15.57
N LEU A 290 15.28 -3.00 14.42
CA LEU A 290 15.77 -1.71 13.93
C LEU A 290 14.98 -0.51 14.49
N GLY A 291 14.09 -0.73 15.47
CA GLY A 291 13.37 0.33 16.18
C GLY A 291 12.08 0.80 15.51
N PHE A 292 11.56 0.06 14.53
CA PHE A 292 10.26 0.35 13.94
C PHE A 292 9.10 -0.17 14.82
N ASP A 293 8.08 0.66 14.98
CA ASP A 293 6.81 0.31 15.59
C ASP A 293 5.70 0.25 14.55
N VAL A 294 4.70 -0.62 14.78
CA VAL A 294 3.50 -0.65 13.94
C VAL A 294 2.65 0.57 14.30
N VAL A 295 2.43 1.46 13.33
CA VAL A 295 1.61 2.68 13.51
C VAL A 295 0.24 2.55 12.87
N ASN A 296 0.11 1.68 11.86
CA ASN A 296 -1.14 1.45 11.17
C ASN A 296 -1.20 0.01 10.61
N SER A 297 -2.39 -0.50 10.35
CA SER A 297 -2.61 -1.81 9.73
C SER A 297 -3.74 -1.69 8.71
N ASP A 298 -3.42 -1.96 7.45
CA ASP A 298 -4.37 -2.03 6.35
C ASP A 298 -4.80 -3.48 6.15
N VAL A 299 -6.11 -3.73 6.09
CA VAL A 299 -6.63 -5.11 6.01
C VAL A 299 -7.50 -5.29 4.78
N ALA A 300 -7.23 -6.37 4.03
CA ALA A 300 -8.13 -6.86 2.99
C ALA A 300 -9.12 -7.85 3.59
N TYR A 301 -10.40 -7.54 3.48
CA TYR A 301 -11.50 -8.43 3.86
C TYR A 301 -12.06 -9.16 2.64
N ALA A 302 -12.39 -10.43 2.77
CA ALA A 302 -13.09 -11.19 1.73
C ALA A 302 -14.21 -12.03 2.34
N THR A 303 -15.12 -12.51 1.50
CA THR A 303 -16.03 -13.58 1.93
C THR A 303 -15.21 -14.81 2.30
N GLU A 304 -15.58 -15.48 3.38
CA GLU A 304 -15.00 -16.78 3.69
C GLU A 304 -15.33 -17.74 2.55
N THR A 305 -14.35 -17.99 1.68
CA THR A 305 -14.48 -19.03 0.67
C THR A 305 -14.57 -20.35 1.43
N ALA A 306 -15.68 -21.08 1.28
CA ALA A 306 -15.83 -22.42 1.84
C ALA A 306 -14.77 -23.35 1.21
N ALA A 307 -13.55 -23.33 1.73
CA ALA A 307 -12.50 -24.25 1.38
C ALA A 307 -12.64 -25.47 2.31
N HIS A 308 -13.02 -26.60 1.71
CA HIS A 308 -13.12 -27.95 2.28
C HIS A 308 -14.30 -28.26 3.22
N LEU A 309 -15.41 -28.71 2.62
CA LEU A 309 -16.04 -29.98 3.03
C LEU A 309 -15.57 -31.09 2.08
#